data_AF-A0A1G0ET17-F1
#
_entry.id   AF-A0A1G0ET17-F1
#
_cell.length_a   1.000
_cell.length_b   1.000
_cell.length_c   1.000
_cell.angle_alpha   90.00
_cell.angle_beta   90.00
_cell.angle_gamma   90.00
#
_symmetry.space_group_name_H-M   'P 1'
#
loop_
_entity.id
_entity.type
_entity.pdbx_description
1 polymer ?
#
loop_
_entity_poly.entity_id
_entity_poly.type
_entity_poly.pdbx_seq_one_letter_code
_entity_poly.pdbx_strand_id
1 'polypeptide(L)'
;MKLEMLMKTAGDDAFDMPMPPDGEIRRMPSLVAAFAHLLKYRIEALGALEVHDGMTTPMMDALFARKEPKTGTDGTMSWTVDIANAGSGDDFVLGLKELVLPDGQRRPYSMWLSGVYPRALDGLCKVLSLDMRVIDPAWIGMKLRKLLNFGEPLGDFMARVPGQAKMQSYPSTVAYVATLIIHRYAMLGVLDEHGYPVQQMGVLEIPEGQIKATGIKAQTGRVCRECGNTTLIKKDGCEFCTSCGAIGACG
;
A
#
# COMPACT_ATOMS: atom_id res chain seq x y z
N MET A 1 3.22 15.16 11.55
CA MET A 1 2.96 15.21 10.09
C MET A 1 1.77 14.36 9.60
N LYS A 2 1.77 13.02 9.65
CA LYS A 2 0.65 12.21 9.12
C LYS A 2 -0.71 12.60 9.71
N LEU A 3 -0.78 12.66 11.03
CA LEU A 3 -1.99 13.02 11.75
C LEU A 3 -2.46 14.44 11.40
N GLU A 4 -1.54 15.39 11.33
CA GLU A 4 -1.82 16.78 10.94
C GLU A 4 -2.32 16.90 9.49
N MET A 5 -1.82 16.06 8.58
CA MET A 5 -2.34 16.00 7.20
C MET A 5 -3.78 15.48 7.17
N LEU A 6 -4.10 14.48 8.00
CA LEU A 6 -5.44 13.91 8.11
C LEU A 6 -6.42 14.90 8.75
N MET A 7 -6.00 15.64 9.78
CA MET A 7 -6.78 16.71 10.42
C MET A 7 -7.22 17.82 9.43
N LYS A 8 -6.48 17.99 8.33
CA LYS A 8 -6.77 18.96 7.26
C LYS A 8 -7.48 18.33 6.05
N THR A 9 -8.04 17.13 6.19
CA THR A 9 -8.80 16.47 5.12
C THR A 9 -10.17 17.09 5.05
N ALA A 10 -10.46 17.75 3.94
CA ALA A 10 -11.78 18.27 3.65
C ALA A 10 -12.53 17.28 2.78
N GLY A 11 -13.81 17.11 3.08
CA GLY A 11 -14.77 16.36 2.30
C GLY A 11 -16.10 17.10 2.27
N ASP A 12 -17.08 16.54 1.57
CA ASP A 12 -18.47 16.99 1.56
C ASP A 12 -19.25 16.49 2.80
N ASP A 13 -18.59 15.76 3.70
CA ASP A 13 -19.10 15.18 4.94
C ASP A 13 -18.77 16.03 6.19
N ALA A 14 -18.63 17.35 6.04
CA ALA A 14 -18.31 18.25 7.14
C ALA A 14 -19.45 18.32 8.18
N PHE A 15 -19.11 18.28 9.46
CA PHE A 15 -20.07 18.25 10.56
C PHE A 15 -19.54 18.96 11.81
N ASP A 16 -20.43 19.31 12.73
CA ASP A 16 -20.07 19.88 14.03
C ASP A 16 -19.91 18.76 15.06
N MET A 17 -18.84 18.83 15.84
CA MET A 17 -18.49 17.78 16.79
C MET A 17 -18.10 18.40 18.14
N PRO A 18 -18.61 17.87 19.28
CA PRO A 18 -18.11 18.24 20.60
C PRO A 18 -16.71 17.66 20.79
N MET A 19 -15.71 18.52 20.96
CA MET A 19 -14.33 18.10 21.17
C MET A 19 -14.05 17.88 22.66
N PRO A 20 -13.36 16.80 23.04
CA PRO A 20 -12.84 16.67 24.40
C PRO A 20 -11.74 17.73 24.65
N PRO A 21 -11.51 18.12 25.92
CA PRO A 21 -12.14 17.58 27.14
C PRO A 21 -13.44 18.27 27.57
N ASP A 22 -13.68 19.49 27.11
CA ASP A 22 -14.73 20.40 27.58
C ASP A 22 -16.04 20.28 26.80
N GLY A 23 -16.02 19.59 25.66
CA GLY A 23 -17.18 19.44 24.79
C GLY A 23 -17.40 20.65 23.88
N GLU A 24 -16.40 21.53 23.72
CA GLU A 24 -16.51 22.68 22.81
C GLU A 24 -16.86 22.21 21.40
N ILE A 25 -17.92 22.80 20.83
CA ILE A 25 -18.38 22.47 19.49
C ILE A 25 -17.40 23.04 18.48
N ARG A 26 -16.81 22.16 17.66
CA ARG A 26 -15.90 22.54 16.58
C ARG A 26 -16.37 21.97 15.25
N ARG A 27 -16.36 22.82 14.21
CA ARG A 27 -16.61 22.41 12.83
C ARG A 27 -15.47 21.55 12.32
N MET A 28 -15.77 20.31 11.95
CA MET A 28 -14.85 19.37 11.33
C MET A 28 -15.02 19.36 9.82
N PRO A 29 -13.92 19.41 9.05
CA PRO A 29 -14.00 19.47 7.59
C PRO A 29 -14.30 18.11 6.93
N SER A 30 -14.20 17.00 7.67
CA SER A 30 -14.61 15.64 7.26
C SER A 30 -14.61 14.68 8.45
N LEU A 31 -15.16 13.47 8.27
CA LEU A 31 -15.06 12.36 9.21
C LEU A 31 -13.61 11.95 9.49
N VAL A 32 -12.77 11.94 8.45
CA VAL A 32 -11.33 11.64 8.56
C VAL A 32 -10.64 12.66 9.46
N ALA A 33 -10.93 13.95 9.26
CA ALA A 33 -10.35 15.01 10.06
C ALA A 33 -10.79 14.93 11.52
N ALA A 34 -12.08 14.70 11.77
CA ALA A 34 -12.62 14.53 13.11
C ALA A 34 -11.93 13.38 13.87
N PHE A 35 -11.80 12.21 13.22
CA PHE A 35 -11.10 11.07 13.79
C PHE A 35 -9.63 11.37 14.09
N ALA A 36 -8.94 12.07 13.19
CA ALA A 36 -7.56 12.48 13.38
C ALA A 36 -7.39 13.47 14.56
N HIS A 37 -8.34 14.40 14.75
CA HIS A 37 -8.37 15.30 15.90
C HIS A 37 -8.54 14.53 17.22
N LEU A 38 -9.44 13.56 17.28
CA LEU A 38 -9.64 12.69 18.45
C LEU A 38 -8.42 11.84 18.77
N LEU A 39 -7.81 11.23 17.74
CA LEU A 39 -6.58 10.47 17.90
C LEU A 39 -5.46 11.35 18.45
N LYS A 40 -5.30 12.57 17.93
CA LYS A 40 -4.28 13.51 18.42
C LYS A 40 -4.47 13.79 19.91
N TYR A 41 -5.69 14.18 20.29
CA TYR A 41 -6.03 14.40 21.68
C TYR A 41 -5.72 13.18 22.56
N ARG A 42 -6.09 11.98 22.12
CA ARG A 42 -5.86 10.76 22.91
C ARG A 42 -4.39 10.40 23.05
N ILE A 43 -3.60 10.59 22.00
CA ILE A 43 -2.15 10.37 22.01
C ILE A 43 -1.48 11.32 22.99
N GLU A 44 -1.84 12.61 22.95
CA GLU A 44 -1.31 13.64 23.86
C GLU A 44 -1.71 13.35 25.32
N ALA A 45 -2.98 12.99 25.55
CA ALA A 45 -3.47 12.63 26.89
C ALA A 45 -2.79 11.39 27.48
N LEU A 46 -2.34 10.46 26.64
CA LEU A 46 -1.63 9.26 27.06
C LEU A 46 -0.11 9.48 27.23
N GLY A 47 0.42 10.63 26.81
CA GLY A 47 1.87 10.83 26.68
C GLY A 47 2.52 9.80 25.75
N ALA A 48 1.76 9.24 24.80
CA ALA A 48 2.17 8.06 24.03
C ALA A 48 3.21 8.37 22.94
N LEU A 49 3.44 9.65 22.65
CA LEU A 49 4.50 10.11 21.77
C LEU A 49 5.37 11.10 22.56
N GLU A 50 6.64 10.75 22.75
CA GLU A 50 7.67 11.70 23.20
C GLU A 50 7.99 12.68 22.07
N VAL A 51 7.09 13.64 21.83
CA VAL A 51 7.30 14.69 20.84
C VAL A 51 8.21 15.75 21.47
N HIS A 52 9.50 15.64 21.21
CA HIS A 52 10.46 16.70 21.49
C HIS A 52 10.46 17.68 20.32
N ASP A 53 10.37 18.97 20.62
CA ASP A 53 10.39 20.02 19.59
C ASP A 53 11.68 19.91 18.76
N GLY A 54 11.54 19.81 17.44
CA GLY A 54 12.66 19.66 16.51
C GLY A 54 13.14 18.23 16.20
N MET A 55 12.64 17.19 16.88
CA MET A 55 12.96 15.81 16.51
C MET A 55 12.15 15.34 15.29
N THR A 56 12.85 14.96 14.23
CA THR A 56 12.28 14.28 13.07
C THR A 56 12.16 12.79 13.38
N THR A 57 11.02 12.17 13.04
CA THR A 57 10.92 10.71 13.10
C THR A 57 11.77 10.09 11.99
N PRO A 58 12.33 8.87 12.14
CA PRO A 58 13.12 8.23 11.07
C PRO A 58 12.44 8.20 9.70
N MET A 59 11.11 8.01 9.67
CA MET A 59 10.32 8.08 8.44
C MET A 59 10.33 9.46 7.77
N MET A 60 10.37 10.54 8.56
CA MET A 60 10.41 11.93 8.07
C MET A 60 11.75 12.27 7.42
N ASP A 61 12.84 11.73 7.97
CA ASP A 61 14.18 11.90 7.42
C ASP A 61 14.39 11.08 6.16
N ALA A 62 13.66 9.96 6.04
CA ALA A 62 13.66 9.13 4.84
C ALA A 62 12.78 9.68 3.71
N LEU A 63 12.12 10.85 3.84
CA LEU A 63 11.33 11.43 2.75
C LEU A 63 12.22 12.12 1.72
N PHE A 64 12.10 11.74 0.44
CA PHE A 64 12.73 12.52 -0.64
C PHE A 64 12.01 13.86 -0.88
N ALA A 65 10.75 14.00 -0.41
CA ALA A 65 9.99 15.24 -0.47
C ALA A 65 9.00 15.38 0.71
N ARG A 66 9.21 16.36 1.60
CA ARG A 66 8.35 16.61 2.77
C ARG A 66 6.92 17.03 2.40
N LYS A 67 6.78 17.91 1.40
CA LYS A 67 5.48 18.30 0.81
C LYS A 67 5.32 17.64 -0.56
N GLU A 68 4.09 17.42 -0.99
CA GLU A 68 3.83 16.94 -2.35
C GLU A 68 4.41 17.96 -3.35
N PRO A 69 5.33 17.56 -4.24
CA PRO A 69 5.82 18.42 -5.31
C PRO A 69 4.65 18.95 -6.15
N LYS A 70 4.64 20.26 -6.41
CA LYS A 70 3.63 20.89 -7.28
C LYS A 70 4.16 20.93 -8.71
N THR A 71 3.31 20.54 -9.65
CA THR A 71 3.62 20.52 -11.07
C THR A 71 3.52 21.93 -11.64
N GLY A 72 4.41 22.26 -12.57
CA GLY A 72 4.28 23.47 -13.39
C GLY A 72 3.18 23.33 -14.45
N THR A 73 3.13 24.27 -15.38
CA THR A 73 2.16 24.29 -16.50
C THR A 73 2.29 23.08 -17.43
N ASP A 74 3.48 22.49 -17.51
CA ASP A 74 3.74 21.30 -18.34
C ASP A 74 3.19 20.00 -17.72
N GLY A 75 2.70 20.08 -16.48
CA GLY A 75 2.11 18.95 -15.78
C GLY A 75 3.12 17.90 -15.33
N THR A 76 2.65 16.66 -15.23
CA THR A 76 3.45 15.48 -14.86
C THR A 76 2.80 14.23 -15.44
N MET A 77 3.57 13.15 -15.54
CA MET A 77 3.02 11.87 -16.00
C MET A 77 2.10 11.28 -14.92
N SER A 78 0.99 10.72 -15.37
CA SER A 78 0.02 10.06 -14.51
C SER A 78 -0.37 8.71 -15.10
N TRP A 79 -0.38 7.68 -14.26
CA TRP A 79 -1.03 6.42 -14.56
C TRP A 79 -2.43 6.42 -13.94
N THR A 80 -3.45 6.05 -14.71
CA THR A 80 -4.85 6.01 -14.26
C THR A 80 -5.51 4.68 -14.60
N VAL A 81 -6.41 4.22 -13.74
CA VAL A 81 -7.20 3.00 -13.95
C VAL A 81 -8.59 3.15 -13.36
N ASP A 82 -9.59 2.58 -14.05
CA ASP A 82 -10.98 2.58 -13.62
C ASP A 82 -11.24 1.43 -12.64
N ILE A 83 -12.07 1.70 -11.64
CA ILE A 83 -12.48 0.75 -10.60
C ILE A 83 -13.99 0.85 -10.44
N ALA A 84 -14.67 -0.29 -10.63
CA ALA A 84 -16.10 -0.43 -10.42
C ALA A 84 -16.38 -1.63 -9.50
N ASN A 85 -17.00 -1.36 -8.35
CA ASN A 85 -17.52 -2.36 -7.42
C ASN A 85 -19.03 -2.17 -7.29
N ALA A 86 -19.80 -2.98 -8.01
CA ALA A 86 -21.25 -2.90 -8.01
C ALA A 86 -21.88 -3.24 -6.65
N GLY A 87 -21.19 -3.97 -5.77
CA GLY A 87 -21.69 -4.35 -4.45
C GLY A 87 -21.75 -3.16 -3.48
N SER A 88 -20.67 -2.35 -3.45
CA SER A 88 -20.60 -1.12 -2.65
C SER A 88 -21.13 0.12 -3.38
N GLY A 89 -21.33 0.03 -4.71
CA GLY A 89 -21.68 1.18 -5.55
C GLY A 89 -20.49 2.08 -5.89
N ASP A 90 -19.26 1.59 -5.69
CA ASP A 90 -18.07 2.34 -6.03
C ASP A 90 -17.87 2.35 -7.55
N ASP A 91 -17.63 3.54 -8.11
CA ASP A 91 -17.34 3.77 -9.53
C ASP A 91 -16.45 4.99 -9.66
N PHE A 92 -15.13 4.76 -9.73
CA PHE A 92 -14.14 5.82 -9.67
C PHE A 92 -12.85 5.47 -10.41
N VAL A 93 -12.07 6.51 -10.70
CA VAL A 93 -10.74 6.44 -11.30
C VAL A 93 -9.69 6.58 -10.21
N LEU A 94 -8.75 5.65 -10.15
CA LEU A 94 -7.50 5.78 -9.38
C LEU A 94 -6.44 6.46 -10.25
N GLY A 95 -5.84 7.55 -9.78
CA GLY A 95 -4.70 8.22 -10.42
C GLY A 95 -3.44 8.16 -9.57
N LEU A 96 -2.29 7.92 -10.22
CA LEU A 96 -0.94 7.94 -9.63
C LEU A 96 -0.05 8.92 -10.39
N LYS A 97 0.40 9.98 -9.72
CA LYS A 97 1.37 10.94 -10.28
C LYS A 97 2.76 10.34 -10.16
N GLU A 98 3.53 10.45 -11.23
CA GLU A 98 4.86 9.86 -11.35
C GLU A 98 5.92 10.93 -11.58
N LEU A 99 7.06 10.77 -10.92
CA LEU A 99 8.25 11.58 -11.17
C LEU A 99 9.41 10.68 -11.55
N VAL A 100 10.43 11.28 -12.16
CA VAL A 100 11.71 10.62 -12.44
C VAL A 100 12.71 11.10 -11.40
N LEU A 101 13.30 10.16 -10.68
CA LEU A 101 14.36 10.42 -9.70
C LEU A 101 15.70 10.70 -10.43
N PRO A 102 16.71 11.28 -9.74
CA PRO A 102 18.01 11.57 -10.35
C PRO A 102 18.76 10.35 -10.93
N ASP A 103 18.45 9.15 -10.42
CA ASP A 103 18.95 7.86 -10.93
C ASP A 103 18.24 7.37 -12.20
N GLY A 104 17.26 8.13 -12.69
CA GLY A 104 16.42 7.78 -13.85
C GLY A 104 15.22 6.89 -13.52
N GLN A 105 15.07 6.42 -12.27
CA GLN A 105 13.95 5.58 -11.88
C GLN A 105 12.65 6.39 -11.84
N ARG A 106 11.62 5.91 -12.54
CA ARG A 106 10.28 6.49 -12.47
C ARG A 106 9.50 5.91 -11.29
N ARG A 107 8.94 6.77 -10.44
CA ARG A 107 8.23 6.36 -9.22
C ARG A 107 6.92 7.13 -9.01
N PRO A 108 5.85 6.47 -8.54
CA PRO A 108 4.68 7.17 -8.01
C PRO A 108 5.06 7.96 -6.76
N TYR A 109 4.53 9.18 -6.62
CA TYR A 109 4.79 10.04 -5.46
C TYR A 109 3.51 10.63 -4.83
N SER A 110 2.36 10.46 -5.48
CA SER A 110 1.07 10.95 -5.02
C SER A 110 -0.06 10.19 -5.71
N MET A 111 -1.18 10.05 -5.02
CA MET A 111 -2.38 9.40 -5.54
C MET A 111 -3.65 10.19 -5.22
N TRP A 112 -4.67 10.02 -6.05
CA TRP A 112 -6.01 10.56 -5.84
C TRP A 112 -7.05 9.65 -6.46
N LEU A 113 -8.29 9.83 -6.03
CA LEU A 113 -9.46 9.18 -6.60
C LEU A 113 -10.36 10.24 -7.23
N SER A 114 -11.13 9.85 -8.23
CA SER A 114 -12.13 10.72 -8.88
C SER A 114 -13.36 9.91 -9.27
N GLY A 115 -14.54 10.28 -8.77
CA GLY A 115 -15.79 9.55 -9.02
C GLY A 115 -16.56 9.28 -7.73
N VAL A 116 -17.32 8.18 -7.73
CA VAL A 116 -18.16 7.70 -6.62
C VAL A 116 -17.38 6.71 -5.78
N TYR A 117 -17.06 7.10 -4.55
CA TYR A 117 -16.33 6.27 -3.58
C TYR A 117 -16.56 6.80 -2.15
N PRO A 118 -16.26 6.02 -1.10
CA PRO A 118 -16.40 6.47 0.29
C PRO A 118 -15.38 7.57 0.60
N ARG A 119 -15.84 8.74 1.07
CA ARG A 119 -14.97 9.90 1.33
C ARG A 119 -13.88 9.65 2.38
N ALA A 120 -14.07 8.65 3.23
CA ALA A 120 -13.03 8.16 4.11
C ALA A 120 -11.73 7.76 3.37
N LEU A 121 -11.82 7.32 2.10
CA LEU A 121 -10.67 6.99 1.26
C LEU A 121 -9.81 8.20 0.90
N ASP A 122 -10.30 9.44 1.02
CA ASP A 122 -9.46 10.63 0.83
C ASP A 122 -8.35 10.69 1.91
N GLY A 123 -8.65 10.21 3.12
CA GLY A 123 -7.64 10.03 4.16
C GLY A 123 -6.58 8.98 3.78
N LEU A 124 -7.01 7.86 3.21
CA LEU A 124 -6.11 6.82 2.72
C LEU A 124 -5.20 7.36 1.61
N CYS A 125 -5.75 8.11 0.65
CA CYS A 125 -4.99 8.75 -0.43
C CYS A 125 -3.90 9.65 0.13
N LYS A 126 -4.20 10.48 1.13
CA LYS A 126 -3.21 11.37 1.76
C LYS A 126 -2.08 10.60 2.45
N VAL A 127 -2.41 9.53 3.16
CA VAL A 127 -1.43 8.72 3.90
C VAL A 127 -0.54 7.95 2.93
N LEU A 128 -1.13 7.29 1.93
CA LEU A 128 -0.37 6.56 0.91
C LEU A 128 0.47 7.51 0.06
N SER A 129 -0.04 8.67 -0.35
CA SER A 129 0.75 9.69 -1.07
C SER A 129 1.96 10.17 -0.28
N LEU A 130 1.88 10.16 1.04
CA LEU A 130 3.06 10.44 1.86
C LEU A 130 4.01 9.25 1.91
N ASP A 131 3.48 8.03 2.05
CA ASP A 131 4.29 6.81 2.09
C ASP A 131 5.01 6.54 0.76
N MET A 132 4.42 6.94 -0.37
CA MET A 132 5.06 6.93 -1.71
C MET A 132 6.29 7.85 -1.79
N ARG A 133 6.37 8.85 -0.91
CA ARG A 133 7.49 9.81 -0.85
C ARG A 133 8.63 9.38 0.07
N VAL A 134 8.51 8.23 0.73
CA VAL A 134 9.61 7.61 1.46
C VAL A 134 10.61 7.05 0.43
N ILE A 135 11.90 7.28 0.68
CA ILE A 135 12.96 6.95 -0.25
C ILE A 135 13.03 5.45 -0.50
N ASP A 136 12.80 4.61 0.52
CA ASP A 136 12.80 3.14 0.43
C ASP A 136 11.44 2.58 -0.03
N PRO A 137 11.35 1.96 -1.23
CA PRO A 137 10.13 1.32 -1.71
C PRO A 137 9.61 0.18 -0.82
N ALA A 138 10.47 -0.43 0.01
CA ALA A 138 10.04 -1.41 0.99
C ALA A 138 8.94 -0.86 1.92
N TRP A 139 8.97 0.45 2.19
CA TRP A 139 8.00 1.13 3.03
C TRP A 139 6.60 1.11 2.44
N ILE A 140 6.44 1.62 1.22
CA ILE A 140 5.14 1.63 0.54
C ILE A 140 4.69 0.19 0.23
N GLY A 141 5.61 -0.69 -0.18
CA GLY A 141 5.31 -2.11 -0.39
C GLY A 141 4.74 -2.78 0.86
N MET A 142 5.35 -2.57 2.04
CA MET A 142 4.83 -3.08 3.31
C MET A 142 3.42 -2.55 3.62
N LYS A 143 3.16 -1.26 3.40
CA LYS A 143 1.83 -0.68 3.64
C LYS A 143 0.78 -1.28 2.72
N LEU A 144 1.07 -1.38 1.42
CA LEU A 144 0.15 -1.95 0.43
C LEU A 144 -0.13 -3.43 0.70
N ARG A 145 0.89 -4.23 1.05
CA ARG A 145 0.69 -5.65 1.39
C ARG A 145 -0.26 -5.86 2.58
N LYS A 146 -0.28 -4.94 3.56
CA LYS A 146 -1.24 -4.99 4.69
C LYS A 146 -2.69 -4.69 4.25
N LEU A 147 -2.88 -4.00 3.13
CA LEU A 147 -4.20 -3.69 2.59
C LEU A 147 -4.77 -4.80 1.70
N LEU A 148 -3.93 -5.72 1.18
CA LEU A 148 -4.36 -6.79 0.27
C LEU A 148 -5.45 -7.71 0.84
N ASN A 149 -5.49 -7.87 2.16
CA ASN A 149 -6.44 -8.74 2.85
C ASN A 149 -7.43 -7.92 3.71
N PHE A 150 -7.51 -6.60 3.50
CA PHE A 150 -8.50 -5.79 4.19
C PHE A 150 -9.89 -6.14 3.64
N GLY A 151 -10.74 -6.68 4.51
CA GLY A 151 -12.12 -7.03 4.19
C GLY A 151 -13.08 -6.00 4.75
N GLU A 152 -14.11 -5.68 3.98
CA GLU A 152 -15.24 -4.86 4.42
C GLU A 152 -16.49 -5.74 4.41
N PRO A 153 -17.44 -5.58 5.36
CA PRO A 153 -18.70 -6.31 5.32
C PRO A 153 -19.41 -6.08 3.98
N LEU A 154 -19.66 -7.16 3.24
CA LEU A 154 -20.26 -7.12 1.89
C LEU A 154 -19.48 -6.27 0.87
N GLY A 155 -18.18 -6.05 1.12
CA GLY A 155 -17.31 -5.29 0.21
C GLY A 155 -16.58 -6.15 -0.82
N ASP A 156 -16.69 -7.47 -0.73
CA ASP A 156 -16.01 -8.37 -1.65
C ASP A 156 -16.63 -8.32 -3.06
N PHE A 157 -15.78 -8.41 -4.08
CA PHE A 157 -16.22 -8.32 -5.46
C PHE A 157 -15.24 -8.97 -6.44
N MET A 158 -15.76 -9.39 -7.59
CA MET A 158 -14.95 -9.94 -8.68
C MET A 158 -14.34 -8.82 -9.50
N ALA A 159 -13.01 -8.83 -9.66
CA ALA A 159 -12.29 -7.90 -10.52
C ALA A 159 -11.20 -8.61 -11.33
N ARG A 160 -10.65 -7.93 -12.34
CA ARG A 160 -9.61 -8.50 -13.21
C ARG A 160 -8.29 -8.57 -12.46
N VAL A 161 -7.59 -9.70 -12.57
CA VAL A 161 -6.23 -9.79 -12.06
C VAL A 161 -5.31 -8.95 -12.95
N PRO A 162 -4.60 -7.95 -12.40
CA PRO A 162 -3.75 -7.09 -13.22
C PRO A 162 -2.72 -7.89 -14.03
N GLY A 163 -2.56 -7.53 -15.31
CA GLY A 163 -1.70 -8.25 -16.26
C GLY A 163 -2.27 -9.58 -16.80
N GLN A 164 -3.48 -9.97 -16.41
CA GLN A 164 -4.09 -11.25 -16.82
C GLN A 164 -5.52 -11.03 -17.35
N ALA A 165 -5.99 -11.96 -18.19
CA ALA A 165 -7.37 -11.95 -18.67
C ALA A 165 -8.37 -12.49 -17.62
N LYS A 166 -7.87 -13.16 -16.57
CA LYS A 166 -8.71 -13.82 -15.56
C LYS A 166 -9.31 -12.82 -14.57
N MET A 167 -10.45 -13.21 -14.01
CA MET A 167 -11.11 -12.50 -12.91
C MET A 167 -10.88 -13.29 -11.60
N GLN A 168 -10.83 -12.60 -10.47
CA GLN A 168 -10.84 -13.23 -9.14
C GLN A 168 -11.62 -12.38 -8.14
N SER A 169 -11.99 -12.97 -7.01
CA SER A 169 -12.62 -12.22 -5.92
C SER A 169 -11.55 -11.47 -5.12
N TYR A 170 -11.85 -10.22 -4.78
CA TYR A 170 -11.08 -9.37 -3.87
C TYR A 170 -11.93 -9.04 -2.64
N PRO A 171 -11.33 -8.94 -1.43
CA PRO A 171 -12.08 -8.81 -0.19
C PRO A 171 -12.68 -7.41 0.06
N SER A 172 -12.20 -6.39 -0.67
CA SER A 172 -12.73 -5.03 -0.62
C SER A 172 -12.23 -4.20 -1.81
N THR A 173 -12.88 -3.06 -2.06
CA THR A 173 -12.38 -2.02 -2.97
C THR A 173 -10.97 -1.57 -2.60
N VAL A 174 -10.68 -1.39 -1.31
CA VAL A 174 -9.35 -0.99 -0.81
C VAL A 174 -8.28 -2.03 -1.14
N ALA A 175 -8.59 -3.33 -0.99
CA ALA A 175 -7.66 -4.40 -1.34
C ALA A 175 -7.37 -4.43 -2.84
N TYR A 176 -8.37 -4.17 -3.68
CA TYR A 176 -8.18 -4.08 -5.12
C TYR A 176 -7.36 -2.84 -5.53
N VAL A 177 -7.61 -1.68 -4.91
CA VAL A 177 -6.77 -0.47 -5.06
C VAL A 177 -5.31 -0.79 -4.72
N ALA A 178 -5.06 -1.46 -3.59
CA ALA A 178 -3.70 -1.84 -3.21
C ALA A 178 -3.04 -2.79 -4.21
N THR A 179 -3.80 -3.74 -4.75
CA THR A 179 -3.36 -4.67 -5.81
C THR A 179 -2.95 -3.91 -7.07
N LEU A 180 -3.77 -2.94 -7.51
CA LEU A 180 -3.50 -2.12 -8.68
C LEU A 180 -2.27 -1.23 -8.50
N ILE A 181 -2.09 -0.64 -7.31
CA ILE A 181 -0.89 0.14 -7.00
C ILE A 181 0.35 -0.76 -7.03
N ILE A 182 0.33 -1.94 -6.40
CA ILE A 182 1.45 -2.91 -6.46
C ILE A 182 1.76 -3.27 -7.91
N HIS A 183 0.74 -3.56 -8.72
CA HIS A 183 0.93 -3.86 -10.14
C HIS A 183 1.62 -2.70 -10.87
N ARG A 184 1.21 -1.44 -10.62
CA ARG A 184 1.88 -0.29 -11.25
C ARG A 184 3.34 -0.16 -10.81
N TYR A 185 3.63 -0.36 -9.54
CA TYR A 185 5.02 -0.39 -9.04
C TYR A 185 5.84 -1.52 -9.69
N ALA A 186 5.22 -2.67 -9.98
CA ALA A 186 5.86 -3.79 -10.68
C ALA A 186 6.14 -3.48 -12.15
N MET A 187 5.21 -2.83 -12.85
CA MET A 187 5.45 -2.34 -14.23
C MET A 187 6.62 -1.36 -14.33
N LEU A 188 6.89 -0.61 -13.25
CA LEU A 188 8.00 0.34 -13.16
C LEU A 188 9.31 -0.31 -12.69
N GLY A 189 9.32 -1.61 -12.38
CA GLY A 189 10.50 -2.32 -11.88
C GLY A 189 10.94 -1.89 -10.47
N VAL A 190 10.04 -1.28 -9.69
CA VAL A 190 10.34 -0.79 -8.33
C VAL A 190 10.01 -1.86 -7.29
N LEU A 191 8.84 -2.49 -7.41
CA LEU A 191 8.43 -3.65 -6.62
C LEU A 191 8.30 -4.88 -7.54
N ASP A 192 8.23 -6.07 -6.97
CA ASP A 192 7.79 -7.28 -7.67
C ASP A 192 6.25 -7.38 -7.67
N GLU A 193 5.71 -8.40 -8.33
CA GLU A 193 4.26 -8.65 -8.40
C GLU A 193 3.61 -8.93 -7.04
N HIS A 194 4.40 -9.22 -6.01
CA HIS A 194 3.95 -9.46 -4.64
C HIS A 194 4.11 -8.21 -3.74
N GLY A 195 4.60 -7.11 -4.30
CA GLY A 195 4.79 -5.84 -3.61
C GLY A 195 6.06 -5.76 -2.76
N TYR A 196 7.07 -6.62 -2.98
CA TYR A 196 8.39 -6.53 -2.35
C TYR A 196 9.36 -5.72 -3.21
N PRO A 197 10.32 -4.99 -2.64
CA PRO A 197 11.27 -4.21 -3.42
C PRO A 197 12.17 -5.10 -4.29
N VAL A 198 12.34 -4.75 -5.57
CA VAL A 198 13.26 -5.44 -6.48
C VAL A 198 14.71 -5.24 -6.04
N GLN A 199 15.03 -4.03 -5.56
CA GLN A 199 16.32 -3.68 -4.98
C GLN A 199 16.13 -3.21 -3.55
N GLN A 200 16.84 -3.83 -2.59
CA GLN A 200 16.79 -3.43 -1.19
C GLN A 200 17.74 -2.26 -0.93
N MET A 201 17.21 -1.19 -0.35
CA MET A 201 18.03 -0.04 0.07
C MET A 201 18.41 -0.05 1.55
N GLY A 202 17.82 -0.94 2.35
CA GLY A 202 18.21 -1.17 3.74
C GLY A 202 17.88 -0.03 4.71
N VAL A 203 17.00 0.91 4.36
CA VAL A 203 16.58 2.02 5.24
C VAL A 203 15.55 1.54 6.27
N LEU A 204 14.78 0.51 5.92
CA LEU A 204 13.87 -0.18 6.82
C LEU A 204 14.57 -1.36 7.50
N GLU A 205 14.78 -1.28 8.82
CA GLU A 205 14.99 -2.46 9.64
C GLU A 205 13.68 -3.24 9.72
N ILE A 206 13.63 -4.37 9.04
CA ILE A 206 12.51 -5.31 9.13
C ILE A 206 12.76 -6.16 10.39
N PRO A 207 11.82 -6.23 11.35
CA PRO A 207 11.98 -7.07 12.54
C PRO A 207 12.32 -8.52 12.16
N GLU A 208 13.27 -9.12 12.88
CA GLU A 208 13.68 -10.51 12.67
C GLU A 208 12.45 -11.43 12.70
N GLY A 209 12.20 -12.14 11.60
CA GLY A 209 11.02 -12.99 11.40
C GLY A 209 10.05 -12.56 10.29
N GLN A 210 10.14 -11.34 9.76
CA GLN A 210 9.41 -10.90 8.56
C GLN A 210 10.29 -10.80 7.30
N ILE A 211 11.60 -10.95 7.46
CA ILE A 211 12.55 -11.13 6.37
C ILE A 211 12.43 -12.59 5.91
N LYS A 212 11.62 -12.87 4.87
CA LYS A 212 12.04 -13.95 3.97
C LYS A 212 13.30 -13.44 3.33
N ALA A 213 14.44 -13.96 3.77
CA ALA A 213 15.71 -13.68 3.11
C ALA A 213 15.51 -13.97 1.62
N THR A 214 15.58 -12.94 0.79
CA THR A 214 15.77 -13.08 -0.66
C THR A 214 17.20 -13.53 -0.98
N GLY A 215 17.85 -14.23 -0.05
CA GLY A 215 18.78 -15.28 -0.38
C GLY A 215 18.00 -16.43 -1.02
N ILE A 216 17.64 -16.27 -2.29
CA ILE A 216 17.48 -17.41 -3.19
C ILE A 216 18.87 -18.05 -3.25
N LYS A 217 19.22 -18.86 -2.24
CA LYS A 217 19.98 -20.06 -2.55
C LYS A 217 18.98 -20.90 -3.31
N ALA A 218 19.08 -20.84 -4.64
CA ALA A 218 18.42 -21.79 -5.50
C ALA A 218 18.81 -23.18 -4.98
N GLN A 219 17.91 -23.82 -4.22
CA GLN A 219 18.02 -25.24 -4.02
C GLN A 219 17.71 -25.84 -5.38
N THR A 220 18.77 -26.18 -6.10
CA THR A 220 18.72 -26.98 -7.31
C THR A 220 18.14 -28.34 -6.93
N GLY A 221 16.81 -28.46 -7.04
CA GLY A 221 16.13 -29.75 -6.98
C GLY A 221 16.56 -30.63 -8.16
N ARG A 222 16.12 -31.88 -8.21
CA ARG A 222 16.25 -32.66 -9.45
C ARG A 222 15.22 -32.19 -10.47
N VAL A 223 15.47 -32.50 -11.75
CA VAL A 223 14.50 -32.28 -12.82
C VAL A 223 13.28 -33.18 -12.59
N CYS A 224 12.10 -32.56 -12.49
CA CYS A 224 10.83 -33.27 -12.44
C CYS A 224 10.57 -33.94 -13.79
N ARG A 225 10.26 -35.24 -13.79
CA ARG A 225 9.97 -35.99 -15.04
C ARG A 225 8.63 -35.61 -15.68
N GLU A 226 7.73 -34.99 -14.94
CA GLU A 226 6.42 -34.56 -15.48
C GLU A 226 6.49 -33.18 -16.12
N CYS A 227 7.07 -32.18 -15.44
CA CYS A 227 7.05 -30.79 -15.90
C CYS A 227 8.40 -30.25 -16.38
N GLY A 228 9.49 -31.02 -16.24
CA GLY A 228 10.82 -30.62 -16.70
C GLY A 228 11.51 -29.56 -15.83
N ASN A 229 10.85 -29.01 -14.80
CA ASN A 229 11.44 -28.02 -13.92
C ASN A 229 12.35 -28.66 -12.85
N THR A 230 13.45 -27.98 -12.53
CA THR A 230 14.48 -28.38 -11.54
C THR A 230 14.02 -28.11 -10.09
N THR A 231 12.82 -28.57 -9.76
CA THR A 231 12.08 -28.22 -8.52
C THR A 231 11.58 -29.45 -7.75
N LEU A 232 12.12 -30.63 -8.05
CA LEU A 232 11.82 -31.86 -7.32
C LEU A 232 12.64 -31.91 -6.02
N ILE A 233 11.96 -31.96 -4.88
CA ILE A 233 12.52 -32.03 -3.53
C ILE A 233 12.06 -33.32 -2.82
N LYS A 234 12.77 -33.81 -1.80
CA LYS A 234 12.24 -34.86 -0.92
C LYS A 234 11.51 -34.23 0.28
N LYS A 235 10.25 -34.62 0.48
CA LYS A 235 9.42 -34.21 1.61
C LYS A 235 8.71 -35.44 2.17
N ASP A 236 8.84 -35.67 3.47
CA ASP A 236 8.17 -36.77 4.20
C ASP A 236 8.45 -38.17 3.63
N GLY A 237 9.69 -38.41 3.17
CA GLY A 237 10.11 -39.69 2.55
C GLY A 237 9.72 -39.84 1.08
N CYS A 238 8.95 -38.91 0.51
CA CYS A 238 8.54 -38.93 -0.89
C CYS A 238 9.23 -37.82 -1.69
N GLU A 239 9.47 -38.06 -2.97
CA GLU A 239 9.81 -36.99 -3.91
C GLU A 239 8.55 -36.15 -4.21
N PHE A 240 8.67 -34.82 -4.19
CA PHE A 240 7.59 -33.86 -4.41
C PHE A 240 8.07 -32.71 -5.28
N CYS A 241 7.35 -32.38 -6.34
CA CYS A 241 7.65 -31.23 -7.20
C CYS A 241 6.92 -29.99 -6.68
N THR A 242 7.67 -28.97 -6.25
CA THR A 242 7.08 -27.71 -5.77
C THR A 242 6.46 -26.85 -6.87
N SER A 243 6.74 -27.16 -8.14
CA SER A 243 6.24 -26.39 -9.28
C SER A 243 4.93 -26.92 -9.85
N CYS A 244 4.69 -28.24 -9.88
CA CYS A 244 3.45 -28.83 -10.41
C CYS A 244 2.71 -29.75 -9.43
N GLY A 245 3.28 -30.04 -8.27
CA GLY A 245 2.66 -30.89 -7.25
C GLY A 245 2.83 -32.40 -7.46
N ALA A 246 3.60 -32.84 -8.46
CA ALA A 246 3.87 -34.25 -8.73
C ALA A 246 4.54 -34.95 -7.53
N ILE A 247 4.07 -36.15 -7.18
CA ILE A 247 4.63 -36.99 -6.12
C ILE A 247 5.34 -38.17 -6.77
N GLY A 248 6.65 -38.27 -6.55
CA GLY A 248 7.51 -39.33 -7.06
C GLY A 248 7.69 -40.48 -6.08
N ALA A 249 8.83 -41.16 -6.15
CA ALA A 249 9.09 -42.34 -5.32
C ALA A 249 9.10 -42.01 -3.82
N CYS A 250 8.41 -42.84 -3.03
CA CYS A 250 8.39 -42.79 -1.57
C CYS A 250 9.27 -43.92 -1.00
N GLY A 251 10.24 -43.57 -0.17
CA GLY A 251 11.18 -44.49 0.48
C GLY A 251 12.04 -43.81 1.52
#